data_AF-A0A7S2QVW1-F1
#
_entry.id   AF-A0A7S2QVW1-F1
#
_cell.length_a   1.000
_cell.length_b   1.000
_cell.length_c   1.000
_cell.angle_alpha   90.00
_cell.angle_beta   90.00
_cell.angle_gamma   90.00
#
_symmetry.space_group_name_H-M   'P 1'
#
loop_
_entity.id
_entity.type
_entity.pdbx_description
1 polymer ?
#
loop_
_entity_poly.entity_id
_entity_poly.type
_entity_poly.pdbx_seq_one_letter_code
_entity_poly.pdbx_strand_id
1 'polypeptide(L)'
;AGMLMIRCMTIVLLGLVGKQWAFAYIGADLGLYLMIKVLRGDFWYWIPLGGSAELFVSILARVMIKIIVDFTSIVQFRHPYDLGGIYWMFSFVLTMASIPAAIRLVGKQGDNQIVVDLSWSLLYILIPSTLVMFVLFFINIDQEYLHTFASFEKGKELTIKGFRDSADDETKAYFAFTNSKNQWKSIEKEVRAWVEASWASWEEEKPDWFNEGMKASIP
;
A
#
# COMPACT_ATOMS: atom_id res chain seq x y z
N ALA A 1 13.99 6.24 10.89
CA ALA A 1 14.50 7.63 10.96
C ALA A 1 15.10 8.11 9.64
N GLY A 2 15.96 7.33 8.97
CA GLY A 2 16.60 7.75 7.70
C GLY A 2 15.63 8.19 6.59
N MET A 3 14.60 7.39 6.31
CA MET A 3 13.60 7.70 5.27
C MET A 3 12.83 9.00 5.53
N LEU A 4 12.41 9.24 6.77
CA LEU A 4 11.74 10.46 7.20
C LEU A 4 12.63 11.69 6.91
N MET A 5 13.88 11.63 7.33
CA MET A 5 14.85 12.71 7.10
C MET A 5 15.07 12.95 5.61
N ILE A 6 15.23 11.89 4.82
CA ILE A 6 15.42 11.97 3.36
C ILE A 6 14.22 12.66 2.69
N ARG A 7 12.98 12.25 3.01
CA ARG A 7 11.77 12.86 2.44
C ARG A 7 11.61 14.32 2.87
N CYS A 8 11.73 14.63 4.15
CA CYS A 8 11.62 15.99 4.66
C CYS A 8 12.64 16.92 3.99
N MET A 9 13.90 16.49 3.93
CA MET A 9 14.97 17.26 3.32
C MET A 9 14.74 17.47 1.82
N THR A 10 14.25 16.46 1.11
CA THR A 10 13.89 16.59 -0.32
C THR A 10 12.81 17.66 -0.51
N ILE A 11 11.74 17.64 0.30
CA ILE A 11 10.65 18.62 0.22
C ILE A 11 11.17 20.04 0.53
N VAL A 12 12.00 20.19 1.56
CA VAL A 12 12.60 21.48 1.92
C VAL A 12 13.50 22.01 0.79
N LEU A 13 14.38 21.17 0.24
CA LEU A 13 15.26 21.55 -0.86
C LEU A 13 14.47 21.99 -2.10
N LEU A 14 13.44 21.24 -2.48
CA LEU A 14 12.55 21.65 -3.57
C LEU A 14 11.79 22.94 -3.25
N GLY A 15 11.41 23.14 -1.98
CA GLY A 15 10.79 24.37 -1.50
C GLY A 15 11.70 25.60 -1.63
N LEU A 16 13.02 25.44 -1.44
CA LEU A 16 14.01 26.50 -1.68
C LEU A 16 14.10 26.88 -3.17
N VAL A 17 13.96 25.90 -4.08
CA VAL A 17 13.86 26.19 -5.52
C VAL A 17 12.58 26.95 -5.82
N GLY A 18 11.49 26.55 -5.18
CA GLY A 18 10.21 27.25 -5.19
C GLY A 18 9.09 26.34 -4.71
N LYS A 19 8.10 26.89 -4.01
CA LYS A 19 6.98 26.13 -3.43
C LYS A 19 6.27 25.22 -4.43
N GLN A 20 6.19 25.65 -5.70
CA GLN A 20 5.60 24.88 -6.79
C GLN A 20 6.31 23.53 -7.02
N TRP A 21 7.63 23.46 -6.88
CA TRP A 21 8.40 22.21 -7.03
C TRP A 21 8.12 21.21 -5.91
N ALA A 22 7.98 21.69 -4.68
CA ALA A 22 7.60 20.84 -3.55
C ALA A 22 6.19 20.25 -3.73
N PHE A 23 5.21 21.08 -4.12
CA PHE A 23 3.86 20.60 -4.42
C PHE A 23 3.82 19.66 -5.62
N ALA A 24 4.57 19.96 -6.68
CA ALA A 24 4.68 19.10 -7.86
C ALA A 24 5.26 17.73 -7.51
N TYR A 25 6.27 17.66 -6.65
CA TYR A 25 6.86 16.40 -6.20
C TYR A 25 5.86 15.54 -5.41
N ILE A 26 5.21 16.11 -4.39
CA ILE A 26 4.22 15.39 -3.58
C ILE A 26 3.01 14.99 -4.44
N GLY A 27 2.51 15.91 -5.26
CA GLY A 27 1.37 15.68 -6.14
C GLY A 27 1.66 14.65 -7.23
N ALA A 28 2.86 14.65 -7.81
CA ALA A 28 3.25 13.66 -8.81
C ALA A 28 3.41 12.26 -8.20
N ASP A 29 4.02 12.15 -7.01
CA ASP A 29 4.18 10.85 -6.32
C ASP A 29 2.82 10.26 -5.92
N LEU A 30 1.96 11.05 -5.27
CA LEU A 30 0.60 10.63 -4.91
C LEU A 30 -0.26 10.36 -6.16
N GLY A 31 -0.20 11.23 -7.16
CA GLY A 31 -0.96 11.12 -8.40
C GLY A 31 -0.59 9.88 -9.19
N LEU A 32 0.72 9.60 -9.34
CA LEU A 32 1.22 8.40 -10.00
C LEU A 32 0.75 7.14 -9.27
N TYR A 33 0.85 7.12 -7.93
CA TYR A 33 0.38 6.00 -7.12
C TYR A 33 -1.12 5.72 -7.31
N LEU A 34 -1.96 6.76 -7.20
CA LEU A 34 -3.41 6.61 -7.37
C LEU A 34 -3.77 6.20 -8.81
N MET A 35 -3.12 6.81 -9.81
CA MET A 35 -3.32 6.45 -11.21
C MET A 35 -3.01 4.97 -11.46
N ILE A 36 -1.90 4.47 -10.93
CA ILE A 36 -1.53 3.06 -11.05
C ILE A 36 -2.57 2.15 -10.39
N LYS A 37 -3.07 2.50 -9.19
CA LYS A 37 -4.12 1.73 -8.49
C LYS A 37 -5.41 1.68 -9.30
N VAL A 38 -5.80 2.79 -9.94
CA VAL A 38 -6.96 2.84 -10.84
C VAL A 38 -6.74 1.98 -12.09
N LEU A 39 -5.61 2.14 -12.78
CA LEU A 39 -5.30 1.41 -14.02
C LEU A 39 -5.24 -0.11 -13.80
N ARG A 40 -4.80 -0.54 -12.61
CA ARG A 40 -4.76 -1.97 -12.23
C ARG A 40 -6.11 -2.51 -11.74
N GLY A 41 -7.11 -1.65 -11.59
CA GLY A 41 -8.41 -1.98 -11.02
C GLY A 41 -8.27 -2.49 -9.57
N ASP A 42 -7.37 -1.88 -8.80
CA ASP A 42 -7.05 -2.17 -7.38
C ASP A 42 -7.26 -0.90 -6.55
N PHE A 43 -8.21 -0.05 -6.95
CA PHE A 43 -8.46 1.22 -6.30
C PHE A 43 -9.26 1.06 -5.01
N TRP A 44 -10.35 0.29 -5.09
CA TRP A 44 -11.25 0.01 -3.98
C TRP A 44 -10.47 -0.59 -2.80
N TYR A 45 -10.68 0.00 -1.63
CA TYR A 45 -10.13 -0.51 -0.39
C TYR A 45 -10.93 -1.74 0.05
N TRP A 46 -10.36 -2.53 0.95
CA TRP A 46 -10.92 -3.85 1.30
C TRP A 46 -12.11 -3.77 2.27
N ILE A 47 -12.31 -2.65 2.97
CA ILE A 47 -13.37 -2.52 3.98
C ILE A 47 -14.77 -2.44 3.31
N PRO A 48 -15.75 -3.29 3.71
CA PRO A 48 -17.09 -3.34 3.14
C PRO A 48 -18.03 -2.31 3.80
N LEU A 49 -17.97 -1.05 3.34
CA LEU A 49 -18.85 0.01 3.87
C LEU A 49 -20.14 0.20 3.07
N GLY A 50 -20.24 -0.38 1.88
CA GLY A 50 -21.35 -0.20 0.96
C GLY A 50 -21.46 1.21 0.36
N GLY A 51 -22.18 1.30 -0.76
CA GLY A 51 -22.57 2.57 -1.38
C GLY A 51 -21.42 3.51 -1.74
N SER A 52 -21.66 4.82 -1.63
CA SER A 52 -20.68 5.87 -1.91
C SER A 52 -19.60 6.01 -0.84
N ALA A 53 -19.82 5.47 0.37
CA ALA A 53 -18.88 5.55 1.47
C ALA A 53 -17.58 4.79 1.16
N GLU A 54 -17.67 3.65 0.45
CA GLU A 54 -16.47 2.89 0.03
C GLU A 54 -15.54 3.70 -0.86
N LEU A 55 -16.08 4.54 -1.75
CA LEU A 55 -15.26 5.36 -2.65
C LEU A 55 -14.48 6.41 -1.86
N PHE A 56 -15.17 7.10 -0.95
CA PHE A 56 -14.57 8.11 -0.09
C PHE A 56 -13.49 7.52 0.81
N VAL A 57 -13.80 6.39 1.48
CA VAL A 57 -12.83 5.70 2.34
C VAL A 57 -11.67 5.13 1.55
N SER A 58 -11.90 4.67 0.31
CA SER A 58 -10.81 4.23 -0.57
C SER A 58 -9.84 5.36 -0.87
N ILE A 59 -10.34 6.54 -1.27
CA ILE A 59 -9.48 7.70 -1.53
C ILE A 59 -8.69 8.07 -0.27
N LEU A 60 -9.39 8.21 0.87
CA LEU A 60 -8.78 8.64 2.13
C LEU A 60 -7.72 7.64 2.61
N ALA A 61 -8.05 6.35 2.67
CA ALA A 61 -7.14 5.31 3.14
C ALA A 61 -5.90 5.21 2.23
N ARG A 62 -6.09 5.22 0.90
CA ARG A 62 -4.97 5.15 -0.07
C ARG A 62 -4.02 6.33 0.09
N VAL A 63 -4.55 7.55 0.22
CA VAL A 63 -3.72 8.75 0.42
C VAL A 63 -3.00 8.70 1.77
N MET A 64 -3.72 8.40 2.86
CA MET A 64 -3.15 8.35 4.20
C MET A 64 -2.04 7.30 4.32
N ILE A 65 -2.29 6.08 3.83
CA ILE A 65 -1.31 5.00 3.86
C ILE A 65 -0.10 5.36 3.00
N LYS A 66 -0.31 5.91 1.80
CA LYS A 66 0.81 6.33 0.94
C LYS A 66 1.69 7.37 1.62
N ILE A 67 1.10 8.40 2.23
CA ILE A 67 1.84 9.41 3.01
C ILE A 67 2.63 8.72 4.13
N ILE A 68 1.97 7.88 4.96
CA ILE A 68 2.65 7.21 6.06
C ILE A 68 3.83 6.37 5.55
N VAL A 69 3.64 5.59 4.49
CA VAL A 69 4.71 4.78 3.91
C VAL A 69 5.83 5.63 3.35
N ASP A 70 5.55 6.73 2.64
CA ASP A 70 6.60 7.56 2.06
C ASP A 70 7.53 8.15 3.12
N PHE A 71 6.96 8.56 4.25
CA PHE A 71 7.73 9.16 5.34
C PHE A 71 8.38 8.12 6.26
N THR A 72 7.78 6.94 6.46
CA THR A 72 8.23 5.98 7.47
C THR A 72 8.86 4.71 6.90
N SER A 73 8.51 4.34 5.67
CA SER A 73 8.78 3.04 5.06
C SER A 73 8.40 1.87 5.95
N ILE A 74 7.28 1.99 6.67
CA ILE A 74 6.74 0.91 7.48
C ILE A 74 6.39 -0.29 6.58
N VAL A 75 6.88 -1.47 6.93
CA VAL A 75 6.85 -2.64 6.04
C VAL A 75 5.48 -3.34 6.03
N GLN A 76 4.66 -3.14 7.07
CA GLN A 76 3.36 -3.78 7.23
C GLN A 76 2.39 -3.40 6.09
N PHE A 77 2.46 -2.17 5.59
CA PHE A 77 1.66 -1.72 4.44
C PHE A 77 2.13 -2.30 3.09
N ARG A 78 3.10 -3.22 3.07
CA ARG A 78 3.41 -4.04 1.89
C ARG A 78 2.27 -4.97 1.50
N HIS A 79 1.30 -5.17 2.38
CA HIS A 79 0.16 -6.07 2.15
C HIS A 79 -0.57 -5.72 0.85
N PRO A 80 -1.05 -6.69 0.06
CA PRO A 80 -1.76 -6.44 -1.21
C PRO A 80 -2.97 -5.50 -1.09
N TYR A 81 -3.65 -5.51 0.06
CA TYR A 81 -4.75 -4.58 0.34
C TYR A 81 -4.33 -3.10 0.42
N ASP A 82 -3.06 -2.83 0.73
CA ASP A 82 -2.51 -1.50 0.97
C ASP A 82 -1.68 -1.00 -0.21
N LEU A 83 -0.35 -1.01 -0.12
CA LEU A 83 0.51 -0.63 -1.25
C LEU A 83 0.78 -1.81 -2.19
N GLY A 84 1.01 -3.01 -1.63
CA GLY A 84 1.59 -4.13 -2.35
C GLY A 84 3.13 -4.10 -2.33
N GLY A 85 3.76 -5.27 -2.35
CA GLY A 85 5.20 -5.42 -2.11
C GLY A 85 6.09 -4.68 -3.10
N ILE A 86 5.87 -4.88 -4.40
CA ILE A 86 6.70 -4.24 -5.43
C ILE A 86 6.58 -2.71 -5.40
N TYR A 87 5.39 -2.18 -5.07
CA TYR A 87 5.16 -0.74 -4.96
C TYR A 87 5.80 -0.15 -3.73
N TRP A 88 5.81 -0.89 -2.63
CA TRP A 88 6.54 -0.50 -1.43
C TRP A 88 8.05 -0.40 -1.73
N MET A 89 8.62 -1.41 -2.41
CA MET A 89 10.03 -1.39 -2.86
C MET A 89 10.32 -0.20 -3.79
N PHE A 90 9.45 0.04 -4.77
CA PHE A 90 9.58 1.18 -5.68
C PHE A 90 9.53 2.52 -4.95
N SER A 91 8.60 2.69 -3.99
CA SER A 91 8.47 3.91 -3.19
C SER A 91 9.70 4.15 -2.32
N PHE A 92 10.29 3.08 -1.77
CA PHE A 92 11.56 3.14 -1.05
C PHE A 92 12.68 3.67 -1.94
N VAL A 93 12.87 3.09 -3.13
CA VAL A 93 13.90 3.52 -4.08
C VAL A 93 13.67 4.95 -4.57
N LEU A 94 12.42 5.31 -4.91
CA LEU A 94 12.06 6.65 -5.38
C LEU A 94 12.43 7.72 -4.33
N THR A 95 12.16 7.44 -3.06
CA THR A 95 12.56 8.31 -1.94
C THR A 95 14.08 8.54 -1.93
N MET A 96 14.86 7.47 -2.01
CA MET A 96 16.32 7.56 -1.98
C MET A 96 16.91 8.27 -3.19
N ALA A 97 16.28 8.09 -4.36
CA ALA A 97 16.69 8.74 -5.60
C ALA A 97 16.28 10.22 -5.66
N SER A 98 15.23 10.62 -4.93
CA SER A 98 14.70 11.99 -4.96
C SER A 98 15.63 13.04 -4.35
N ILE A 99 16.32 12.70 -3.25
CA ILE A 99 17.20 13.64 -2.54
C ILE A 99 18.41 14.12 -3.38
N PRO A 100 19.20 13.27 -4.07
CA PRO A 100 20.27 13.77 -4.92
C PRO A 100 19.74 14.57 -6.12
N ALA A 101 18.52 14.31 -6.59
CA ALA A 101 17.89 15.12 -7.63
C ALA A 101 17.55 16.52 -7.11
N ALA A 102 16.95 16.62 -5.92
CA ALA A 102 16.62 17.89 -5.28
C ALA A 102 17.88 18.73 -4.98
N ILE A 103 18.95 18.11 -4.47
CA ILE A 103 20.22 18.81 -4.20
C ILE A 103 20.80 19.42 -5.49
N ARG A 104 20.79 18.66 -6.60
CA ARG A 104 21.27 19.16 -7.89
C ARG A 104 20.43 20.32 -8.43
N LEU A 105 19.12 20.31 -8.19
CA LEU A 105 18.24 21.40 -8.61
C LEU A 105 18.54 22.69 -7.84
N VAL A 106 18.73 22.61 -6.52
CA VAL A 106 19.14 23.77 -5.70
C VAL A 106 20.53 24.26 -6.11
N GLY A 107 21.49 23.36 -6.32
CA GLY A 107 22.85 23.72 -6.74
C GLY A 107 22.91 24.47 -8.07
N LYS A 108 21.99 24.21 -8.99
CA LYS A 108 21.91 24.95 -10.27
C LYS A 108 21.50 26.41 -10.11
N GLN A 109 20.83 26.78 -9.02
CA GLN A 109 20.45 28.18 -8.76
C GLN A 109 21.64 29.02 -8.26
N GLY A 110 22.69 28.40 -7.72
CA GLY A 110 23.90 29.08 -7.24
C GLY A 110 23.76 29.85 -5.92
N ASP A 111 22.54 30.02 -5.39
CA ASP A 111 22.25 30.93 -4.25
C ASP A 111 22.32 30.27 -2.85
N ASN A 112 22.71 28.99 -2.74
CA ASN A 112 22.63 28.27 -1.46
C ASN A 112 23.75 27.23 -1.29
N GLN A 113 25.00 27.60 -1.62
CA GLN A 113 26.11 26.65 -1.62
C GLN A 113 26.33 25.95 -0.27
N ILE A 114 26.19 26.68 0.85
CA ILE A 114 26.28 26.10 2.20
C ILE A 114 25.23 25.01 2.42
N VAL A 115 23.99 25.24 1.98
CA VAL A 115 22.89 24.26 2.09
C VAL A 115 23.18 23.05 1.21
N VAL A 116 23.69 23.26 -0.01
CA VAL A 116 24.05 22.19 -0.95
C VAL A 116 25.16 21.32 -0.39
N ASP A 117 26.22 21.92 0.15
CA ASP A 117 27.35 21.19 0.72
C ASP A 117 26.93 20.37 1.95
N LEU A 118 26.18 20.99 2.88
CA LEU A 118 25.59 20.29 4.02
C LEU A 118 24.68 19.15 3.57
N SER A 119 23.90 19.38 2.53
CA SER A 119 22.97 18.38 1.99
C SER A 119 23.69 17.15 1.44
N TRP A 120 24.79 17.36 0.72
CA TRP A 120 25.65 16.27 0.26
C TRP A 120 26.27 15.51 1.43
N SER A 121 26.80 16.21 2.43
CA SER A 121 27.35 15.57 3.64
C SER A 121 26.31 14.69 4.34
N LEU A 122 25.09 15.20 4.53
CA LEU A 122 23.99 14.43 5.12
C LEU A 122 23.58 13.24 4.24
N LEU A 123 23.54 13.40 2.92
CA LEU A 123 23.21 12.32 1.99
C LEU A 123 24.19 11.15 2.14
N TYR A 124 25.50 11.43 2.22
CA TYR A 124 26.53 10.40 2.39
C TYR A 124 26.46 9.66 3.73
N ILE A 125 25.74 10.20 4.71
CA ILE A 125 25.48 9.51 5.98
C ILE A 125 24.14 8.77 5.94
N LEU A 126 23.07 9.44 5.49
CA LEU A 126 21.70 8.94 5.53
C LEU A 126 21.46 7.78 4.56
N ILE A 127 21.97 7.85 3.33
CA ILE A 127 21.77 6.79 2.34
C ILE A 127 22.45 5.49 2.78
N PRO A 128 23.76 5.47 3.09
CA PRO A 128 24.42 4.24 3.51
C PRO A 128 23.85 3.67 4.81
N SER A 129 23.58 4.51 5.82
CA SER A 129 22.98 4.03 7.07
C SER A 129 21.60 3.40 6.85
N THR A 130 20.76 3.99 6.00
CA THR A 130 19.45 3.43 5.64
C THR A 130 19.60 2.12 4.87
N LEU A 131 20.52 2.04 3.91
CA LEU A 131 20.79 0.82 3.16
C LEU A 131 21.32 -0.31 4.03
N VAL A 132 22.20 -0.03 4.98
CA VAL A 132 22.69 -1.02 5.94
C VAL A 132 21.51 -1.58 6.75
N MET A 133 20.64 -0.73 7.29
CA MET A 133 19.44 -1.19 8.00
C MET A 133 18.51 -2.01 7.10
N PHE A 134 18.35 -1.60 5.84
CA PHE A 134 17.52 -2.30 4.87
C PHE A 134 18.09 -3.67 4.51
N VAL A 135 19.40 -3.78 4.27
CA VAL A 135 20.08 -5.06 4.02
C VAL A 135 19.98 -5.97 5.24
N LEU A 136 20.24 -5.46 6.44
CA LEU A 136 20.08 -6.24 7.67
C LEU A 136 18.64 -6.74 7.82
N PHE A 137 17.64 -5.93 7.51
CA PHE A 137 16.24 -6.38 7.50
C PHE A 137 16.02 -7.58 6.58
N PHE A 138 16.53 -7.55 5.34
CA PHE A 138 16.39 -8.67 4.40
C PHE A 138 17.22 -9.91 4.77
N ILE A 139 18.28 -9.77 5.56
CA ILE A 139 19.04 -10.91 6.08
C ILE A 139 18.30 -11.57 7.25
N ASN A 140 17.53 -10.81 8.03
CA ASN A 140 16.83 -11.31 9.22
C ASN A 140 15.40 -11.80 8.94
N ILE A 141 14.80 -11.43 7.82
CA ILE A 141 13.44 -11.87 7.48
C ILE A 141 13.43 -13.33 7.06
N ASP A 142 12.33 -14.02 7.35
CA ASP A 142 12.10 -15.37 6.84
C ASP A 142 12.12 -15.39 5.30
N GLN A 143 12.83 -16.36 4.74
CA GLN A 143 12.96 -16.55 3.30
C GLN A 143 11.61 -16.80 2.64
N GLU A 144 10.67 -17.43 3.35
CA GLU A 144 9.32 -17.65 2.85
C GLU A 144 8.62 -16.32 2.50
N TYR A 145 8.88 -15.23 3.22
CA TYR A 145 8.25 -13.95 2.95
C TYR A 145 8.97 -13.09 1.90
N LEU A 146 10.16 -13.45 1.44
CA LEU A 146 10.93 -12.62 0.49
C LEU A 146 10.20 -12.41 -0.84
N HIS A 147 9.54 -13.44 -1.36
CA HIS A 147 8.80 -13.37 -2.62
C HIS A 147 7.68 -12.32 -2.58
N THR A 148 7.15 -12.02 -1.39
CA THR A 148 6.08 -11.04 -1.21
C THR A 148 6.53 -9.60 -1.51
N PHE A 149 7.83 -9.30 -1.42
CA PHE A 149 8.38 -7.98 -1.76
C PHE A 149 8.47 -7.75 -3.28
N ALA A 150 8.60 -8.83 -4.05
CA ALA A 150 8.54 -8.79 -5.51
C ALA A 150 7.13 -9.09 -6.05
N SER A 151 6.15 -9.32 -5.17
CA SER A 151 4.80 -9.69 -5.57
C SER A 151 4.07 -8.51 -6.22
N PHE A 152 3.42 -8.81 -7.34
CA PHE A 152 2.45 -7.96 -8.02
C PHE A 152 1.02 -8.32 -7.66
N GLU A 153 0.78 -9.15 -6.65
CA GLU A 153 -0.57 -9.53 -6.22
C GLU A 153 -1.37 -8.30 -5.79
N LYS A 154 -2.61 -8.20 -6.28
CA LYS A 154 -3.58 -7.15 -5.92
C LYS A 154 -4.43 -7.60 -4.74
N GLY A 155 -5.02 -6.66 -4.01
CA GLY A 155 -5.96 -6.99 -2.93
C GLY A 155 -7.07 -7.94 -3.38
N LYS A 156 -7.70 -7.65 -4.52
CA LYS A 156 -8.75 -8.50 -5.10
C LYS A 156 -8.30 -9.91 -5.46
N GLU A 157 -7.06 -10.05 -5.93
CA GLU A 157 -6.50 -11.35 -6.32
C GLU A 157 -6.26 -12.19 -5.08
N LEU A 158 -5.73 -11.58 -4.01
CA LEU A 158 -5.60 -12.21 -2.70
C LEU A 158 -6.97 -12.65 -2.16
N THR A 159 -8.00 -11.81 -2.25
CA THR A 159 -9.36 -12.17 -1.80
C THR A 159 -9.92 -13.37 -2.58
N ILE A 160 -9.83 -13.34 -3.90
CA ILE A 160 -10.34 -14.42 -4.76
C ILE A 160 -9.57 -15.72 -4.53
N LYS A 161 -8.24 -15.63 -4.41
CA LYS A 161 -7.38 -16.77 -4.13
C LYS A 161 -7.70 -17.36 -2.75
N GLY A 162 -7.82 -16.51 -1.74
CA GLY A 162 -8.23 -16.91 -0.40
C GLY A 162 -9.56 -17.65 -0.40
N PHE A 163 -10.57 -17.16 -1.12
CA PHE A 163 -11.85 -17.86 -1.27
C PHE A 163 -11.71 -19.23 -1.96
N ARG A 164 -10.96 -19.32 -3.06
CA ARG A 164 -10.86 -20.55 -3.86
C ARG A 164 -9.98 -21.62 -3.26
N ASP A 165 -8.89 -21.22 -2.62
CA ASP A 165 -7.88 -22.13 -2.08
C ASP A 165 -8.24 -22.62 -0.67
N SER A 166 -9.25 -22.01 -0.02
CA SER A 166 -9.71 -22.43 1.31
C SER A 166 -10.53 -23.71 1.25
N ALA A 167 -10.27 -24.62 2.19
CA ALA A 167 -11.02 -25.88 2.31
C ALA A 167 -12.28 -25.71 3.17
N ASP A 168 -12.22 -24.89 4.21
CA ASP A 168 -13.30 -24.65 5.17
C ASP A 168 -14.17 -23.45 4.80
N ASP A 169 -15.45 -23.53 5.19
CA ASP A 169 -16.43 -22.48 4.90
C ASP A 169 -16.20 -21.20 5.70
N GLU A 170 -15.59 -21.28 6.89
CA GLU A 170 -15.27 -20.11 7.71
C GLU A 170 -14.27 -19.20 7.00
N THR A 171 -13.18 -19.75 6.47
CA THR A 171 -12.17 -18.98 5.76
C THR A 171 -12.71 -18.44 4.43
N LYS A 172 -13.55 -19.22 3.72
CA LYS A 172 -14.27 -18.72 2.54
C LYS A 172 -15.17 -17.54 2.89
N ALA A 173 -15.95 -17.66 3.96
CA ALA A 173 -16.82 -16.60 4.46
C ALA A 173 -16.02 -15.37 4.86
N TYR A 174 -14.86 -15.55 5.49
CA TYR A 174 -13.96 -14.44 5.80
C TYR A 174 -13.57 -13.69 4.53
N PHE A 175 -13.06 -14.36 3.50
CA PHE A 175 -12.65 -13.68 2.26
C PHE A 175 -13.83 -13.06 1.51
N ALA A 176 -14.98 -13.73 1.44
CA ALA A 176 -16.15 -13.23 0.72
C ALA A 176 -16.89 -12.11 1.45
N PHE A 177 -17.05 -12.18 2.77
CA PHE A 177 -18.01 -11.33 3.49
C PHE A 177 -17.39 -10.32 4.45
N THR A 178 -16.09 -10.43 4.76
CA THR A 178 -15.37 -9.37 5.50
C THR A 178 -14.70 -8.35 4.57
N ASN A 179 -14.65 -8.64 3.27
CA ASN A 179 -14.12 -7.76 2.25
C ASN A 179 -15.23 -7.10 1.43
N SER A 180 -14.99 -5.87 0.95
CA SER A 180 -15.86 -5.17 0.02
C SER A 180 -16.20 -6.07 -1.18
N LYS A 181 -17.45 -6.01 -1.61
CA LYS A 181 -17.93 -6.70 -2.81
C LYS A 181 -17.05 -6.39 -4.03
N ASN A 182 -16.45 -5.21 -4.10
CA ASN A 182 -15.54 -4.83 -5.18
C ASN A 182 -14.28 -5.73 -5.29
N GLN A 183 -13.90 -6.44 -4.22
CA GLN A 183 -12.76 -7.37 -4.21
C GLN A 183 -13.07 -8.71 -4.87
N TRP A 184 -14.32 -9.19 -4.80
CA TRP A 184 -14.71 -10.51 -5.31
C TRP A 184 -15.84 -10.45 -6.34
N LYS A 185 -16.28 -9.25 -6.76
CA LYS A 185 -17.36 -9.05 -7.75
C LYS A 185 -17.20 -9.88 -9.02
N SER A 186 -15.98 -10.14 -9.47
CA SER A 186 -15.73 -10.97 -10.66
C SER A 186 -16.13 -12.44 -10.49
N ILE A 187 -16.22 -12.93 -9.25
CA ILE A 187 -16.62 -14.29 -8.89
C ILE A 187 -17.98 -14.33 -8.18
N GLU A 188 -18.80 -13.29 -8.31
CA GLU A 188 -20.08 -13.18 -7.59
C GLU A 188 -21.01 -14.39 -7.80
N LYS A 189 -21.04 -14.95 -9.01
CA LYS A 189 -21.83 -16.16 -9.30
C LYS A 189 -21.34 -17.39 -8.55
N GLU A 190 -20.02 -17.51 -8.42
CA GLU A 190 -19.36 -18.62 -7.71
C GLU A 190 -19.64 -18.53 -6.21
N VAL A 191 -19.53 -17.33 -5.64
CA VAL A 191 -19.86 -17.07 -4.23
C VAL A 191 -21.34 -17.36 -3.96
N ARG A 192 -22.25 -16.88 -4.82
CA ARG A 192 -23.70 -17.13 -4.65
C ARG A 192 -24.04 -18.63 -4.72
N ALA A 193 -23.48 -19.36 -5.69
CA ALA A 193 -23.70 -20.80 -5.82
C ALA A 193 -23.19 -21.58 -4.60
N TRP A 194 -22.04 -21.19 -4.05
CA TRP A 194 -21.52 -21.78 -2.81
C TRP A 194 -22.44 -21.50 -1.61
N VAL A 195 -22.89 -20.26 -1.44
CA VAL A 195 -23.85 -19.90 -0.38
C VAL A 195 -25.14 -20.72 -0.51
N GLU A 196 -25.73 -20.80 -1.70
CA GLU A 196 -26.97 -21.55 -1.95
C GLU A 196 -26.81 -23.04 -1.63
N ALA A 197 -25.65 -23.63 -1.93
CA ALA A 197 -25.37 -25.04 -1.67
C ALA A 197 -25.14 -25.34 -0.18
N SER A 198 -24.51 -24.41 0.56
CA SER A 198 -24.13 -24.62 1.97
C SER A 198 -25.13 -24.02 2.98
N TRP A 199 -26.12 -23.24 2.53
CA TRP A 199 -27.04 -22.53 3.43
C TRP A 199 -27.78 -23.46 4.40
N ALA A 200 -28.34 -24.56 3.88
CA ALA A 200 -29.12 -25.50 4.68
C ALA A 200 -28.27 -26.15 5.79
N SER A 201 -27.03 -26.53 5.49
CA SER A 201 -26.12 -27.08 6.50
C SER A 201 -25.74 -26.04 7.56
N TRP A 202 -25.51 -24.78 7.17
CA TRP A 202 -25.17 -23.74 8.15
C TRP A 202 -26.35 -23.38 9.07
N GLU A 203 -27.59 -23.46 8.59
CA GLU A 203 -28.78 -23.27 9.44
C GLU A 203 -28.97 -24.40 10.46
N GLU A 204 -28.59 -25.63 10.12
CA GLU A 204 -28.65 -26.80 11.00
C GLU A 204 -27.50 -26.81 12.01
N GLU A 205 -26.26 -26.71 11.53
CA GLU A 205 -25.04 -26.81 12.33
C GLU A 205 -24.77 -25.55 13.16
N LYS A 206 -25.22 -24.39 12.69
CA LYS A 206 -25.04 -23.06 13.33
C LYS A 206 -23.59 -22.79 13.77
N PRO A 207 -22.63 -22.78 12.82
CA PRO A 207 -21.24 -22.53 13.16
C PRO A 207 -21.05 -21.12 13.72
N ASP A 208 -20.07 -20.93 14.60
CA ASP A 208 -19.85 -19.68 15.35
C ASP A 208 -19.69 -18.43 14.46
N TRP A 209 -19.12 -18.60 13.28
CA TRP A 209 -18.92 -17.53 12.31
C TRP A 209 -20.23 -17.10 11.59
N PHE A 210 -21.26 -17.95 11.56
CA PHE A 210 -22.54 -17.71 10.89
C PHE A 210 -23.57 -17.00 11.79
N ASN A 211 -23.13 -15.91 12.41
CA ASN A 211 -23.97 -15.06 13.25
C ASN A 211 -24.82 -14.06 12.43
N GLU A 212 -25.74 -13.35 13.09
CA GLU A 212 -26.65 -12.39 12.44
C GLU A 212 -25.92 -11.29 11.66
N GLY A 213 -24.75 -10.84 12.13
CA GLY A 213 -23.93 -9.86 11.42
C GLY A 213 -23.40 -10.40 10.09
N MET A 214 -22.97 -11.66 10.08
CA MET A 214 -22.53 -12.35 8.87
C MET A 214 -23.70 -12.62 7.92
N LYS A 215 -24.86 -13.04 8.42
CA LYS A 215 -26.05 -13.24 7.58
C LYS A 215 -26.46 -11.95 6.85
N ALA A 216 -26.30 -10.80 7.51
CA ALA A 216 -26.60 -9.49 6.91
C ALA A 216 -25.63 -9.06 5.79
N SER A 217 -24.41 -9.62 5.73
CA SER A 217 -23.42 -9.33 4.69
C SER A 217 -23.47 -10.30 3.50
N ILE A 218 -24.22 -11.40 3.62
CA ILE A 218 -24.44 -12.38 2.54
C ILE A 218 -25.49 -11.83 1.54
N PRO A 219 -25.21 -11.88 0.22
CA PRO A 219 -26.05 -11.28 -0.84
C PRO A 219 -27.18 -12.16 -1.41
#